data_AF-A0A4Z1IBC9-F1
#
_entry.id   AF-A0A4Z1IBC9-F1
#
_cell.length_a   1.000
_cell.length_b   1.000
_cell.length_c   1.000
_cell.angle_alpha   90.00
_cell.angle_beta   90.00
_cell.angle_gamma   90.00
#
_symmetry.space_group_name_H-M   'P 1'
#
loop_
_entity.id
_entity.type
_entity.pdbx_description
1 polymer ?
#
loop_
_entity_poly.entity_id
_entity_poly.type
_entity_poly.pdbx_seq_one_letter_code
_entity_poly.pdbx_strand_id
1 'polypeptide(L)'
;MSSTTEHIQSPGNGLNRVEDVVQRSPPEEQGDSRFGNKGFRDFLDLATKEHSGWHKQLGVSSDEAIAEVSTYFLQSFGNRTRIDYGSGHELNFMIWLLCLFQLGIVTRQDFRPLVLKVFTRYLELMRTIQKTYYLEPAGSHGVWGLDDYQFLPFLFGASQLLHHPYIRPLSIHQNLILEEYGNEYLYLGQVNFVNSVKNVEGLRWHSLMLDDISSAKNWTKVEDGMRRMFVAEVLKKLPVMQHFLFGSLIPAEDGMSTEEEFGVPNEEDDAEGGEVVVMHDGMRHVHQMNSWGDCCGIKVPSSVSAGQEMKKRMGNEGLIRIPFD
;
A
#
# COMPACT_ATOMS: atom_id res chain seq x y z
N MET A 1 19.49 -19.42 -18.22
CA MET A 1 19.70 -18.49 -17.08
C MET A 1 19.85 -17.02 -17.50
N SER A 2 20.02 -16.68 -18.80
CA SER A 2 20.13 -15.27 -19.23
C SER A 2 18.79 -14.57 -19.50
N SER A 3 17.76 -15.25 -20.05
CA SER A 3 16.53 -14.55 -20.45
C SER A 3 15.63 -14.17 -19.26
N THR A 4 15.57 -15.00 -18.22
CA THR A 4 14.75 -14.72 -17.02
C THR A 4 15.17 -13.40 -16.35
N THR A 5 16.46 -13.09 -16.35
CA THR A 5 17.00 -11.88 -15.70
C THR A 5 16.63 -10.60 -16.43
N GLU A 6 16.53 -10.61 -17.77
CA GLU A 6 16.16 -9.43 -18.57
C GLU A 6 14.66 -9.09 -18.42
N HIS A 7 13.78 -10.09 -18.40
CA HIS A 7 12.32 -9.88 -18.24
C HIS A 7 11.93 -9.25 -16.89
N ILE A 8 12.72 -9.50 -15.83
CA ILE A 8 12.45 -8.99 -14.48
C ILE A 8 13.15 -7.63 -14.23
N GLN A 9 14.25 -7.36 -14.94
CA GLN A 9 14.91 -6.07 -14.87
C GLN A 9 14.02 -4.94 -15.40
N SER A 10 13.20 -5.20 -16.42
CA SER A 10 12.37 -4.15 -17.04
C SER A 10 11.34 -3.54 -16.07
N PRO A 11 10.49 -4.31 -15.36
CA PRO A 11 9.60 -3.76 -14.33
C PRO A 11 10.33 -3.07 -13.17
N GLY A 12 11.45 -3.65 -12.70
CA GLY A 12 12.27 -3.04 -11.65
C GLY A 12 12.91 -1.71 -12.08
N ASN A 13 13.31 -1.60 -13.34
CA ASN A 13 13.81 -0.36 -13.93
C ASN A 13 12.70 0.69 -14.06
N GLY A 14 11.46 0.28 -14.31
CA GLY A 14 10.29 1.15 -14.23
C GLY A 14 10.15 1.82 -12.87
N LEU A 15 10.27 1.05 -11.79
CA LEU A 15 10.20 1.57 -10.41
C LEU A 15 11.36 2.53 -10.08
N ASN A 16 12.56 2.29 -10.62
CA ASN A 16 13.68 3.22 -10.47
C ASN A 16 13.41 4.57 -11.14
N ARG A 17 12.68 4.59 -12.27
CA ARG A 17 12.25 5.83 -12.92
C ARG A 17 11.20 6.57 -12.09
N VAL A 18 10.28 5.84 -11.45
CA VAL A 18 9.32 6.45 -10.51
C VAL A 18 10.05 7.07 -9.31
N GLU A 19 11.08 6.40 -8.78
CA GLU A 19 11.89 6.99 -7.71
C GLU A 19 12.62 8.27 -8.15
N ASP A 20 13.12 8.33 -9.38
CA ASP A 20 13.68 9.55 -9.97
C ASP A 20 12.62 10.68 -10.05
N VAL A 21 11.37 10.36 -10.39
CA VAL A 21 10.26 11.33 -10.33
C VAL A 21 10.04 11.84 -8.90
N VAL A 22 10.07 10.96 -7.89
CA VAL A 22 9.97 11.39 -6.46
C VAL A 22 11.09 12.36 -6.10
N GLN A 23 12.31 12.13 -6.57
CA GLN A 23 13.45 13.02 -6.32
C GLN A 23 13.30 14.38 -7.02
N ARG A 24 12.68 14.41 -8.21
CA ARG A 24 12.41 15.64 -8.97
C ARG A 24 11.17 16.41 -8.50
N SER A 25 10.33 15.80 -7.69
CA SER A 25 9.15 16.41 -7.08
C SER A 25 9.31 16.52 -5.56
N PRO A 26 10.20 17.40 -5.06
CA PRO A 26 10.44 17.52 -3.62
C PRO A 26 9.17 17.91 -2.85
N PRO A 27 9.03 17.52 -1.58
CA PRO A 27 7.88 17.90 -0.76
C PRO A 27 7.84 19.42 -0.55
N GLU A 28 6.63 19.98 -0.53
CA GLU A 28 6.43 21.39 -0.23
C GLU A 28 6.78 21.72 1.23
N GLU A 29 7.26 22.94 1.50
CA GLU A 29 7.45 23.43 2.86
C GLU A 29 6.09 23.62 3.55
N GLN A 30 5.83 22.85 4.62
CA GLN A 30 4.52 22.83 5.29
C GLN A 30 4.55 23.22 6.76
N GLY A 31 5.66 23.84 7.21
CA GLY A 31 5.82 24.28 8.59
C GLY A 31 5.60 23.13 9.58
N ASP A 32 4.68 23.34 10.54
CA ASP A 32 4.29 22.35 11.56
C ASP A 32 3.16 21.39 11.13
N SER A 33 2.75 21.40 9.85
CA SER A 33 1.74 20.47 9.36
C SER A 33 2.26 19.03 9.42
N ARG A 34 1.34 18.12 9.76
CA ARG A 34 1.58 16.69 10.00
C ARG A 34 0.68 15.79 9.13
N PHE A 35 0.00 16.40 8.17
CA PHE A 35 -0.92 15.78 7.22
C PHE A 35 -0.30 15.69 5.83
N GLY A 36 -1.02 15.09 4.88
CA GLY A 36 -0.55 14.85 3.50
C GLY A 36 0.08 16.07 2.83
N ASN A 37 1.23 15.86 2.20
CA ASN A 37 2.02 16.89 1.55
C ASN A 37 1.58 17.11 0.10
N LYS A 38 1.22 18.35 -0.26
CA LYS A 38 0.75 18.71 -1.60
C LYS A 38 1.74 18.46 -2.74
N GLY A 39 3.05 18.39 -2.46
CA GLY A 39 4.06 17.96 -3.43
C GLY A 39 3.84 16.53 -3.98
N PHE A 40 2.99 15.72 -3.33
CA PHE A 40 2.53 14.45 -3.87
C PHE A 40 1.78 14.60 -5.20
N ARG A 41 1.04 15.71 -5.38
CA ARG A 41 0.30 16.00 -6.61
C ARG A 41 1.27 16.22 -7.77
N ASP A 42 2.35 16.94 -7.53
CA ASP A 42 3.40 17.16 -8.53
C ASP A 42 4.11 15.87 -8.92
N PHE A 43 4.33 14.96 -7.96
CA PHE A 43 4.85 13.61 -8.22
C PHE A 43 3.93 12.83 -9.16
N LEU A 44 2.63 12.74 -8.85
CA LEU A 44 1.68 11.99 -9.68
C LEU A 44 1.48 12.65 -11.07
N ASP A 45 1.44 13.98 -11.14
CA ASP A 45 1.30 14.71 -12.40
C ASP A 45 2.50 14.50 -13.33
N LEU A 46 3.70 14.42 -12.76
CA LEU A 46 4.91 14.13 -13.51
C LEU A 46 4.98 12.65 -13.93
N ALA A 47 4.61 11.71 -13.05
CA ALA A 47 4.50 10.30 -13.41
C ALA A 47 3.47 10.07 -14.54
N THR A 48 2.36 10.79 -14.53
CA THR A 48 1.32 10.76 -15.56
C THR A 48 1.81 11.33 -16.91
N LYS A 49 2.87 12.14 -16.94
CA LYS A 49 3.48 12.58 -18.21
C LYS A 49 4.48 11.57 -18.77
N GLU A 50 5.08 10.77 -17.90
CA GLU A 50 6.21 9.89 -18.26
C GLU A 50 5.82 8.41 -18.43
N HIS A 51 4.68 7.97 -17.89
CA HIS A 51 4.28 6.55 -17.86
C HIS A 51 4.30 5.86 -19.22
N SER A 52 3.91 6.56 -20.28
CA SER A 52 3.84 5.99 -21.63
C SER A 52 5.21 5.51 -22.11
N GLY A 53 6.27 6.28 -21.84
CA GLY A 53 7.64 5.91 -22.18
C GLY A 53 8.13 4.71 -21.37
N TRP A 54 7.72 4.61 -20.11
CA TRP A 54 8.08 3.48 -19.25
C TRP A 54 7.44 2.18 -19.76
N HIS A 55 6.14 2.21 -20.08
CA HIS A 55 5.42 1.02 -20.57
C HIS A 55 5.91 0.56 -21.95
N LYS A 56 6.28 1.49 -22.85
CA LYS A 56 6.92 1.13 -24.13
C LYS A 56 8.24 0.37 -23.91
N GLN A 57 9.02 0.74 -22.91
CA GLN A 57 10.25 0.03 -22.56
C GLN A 57 10.01 -1.34 -21.89
N LEU A 58 8.86 -1.52 -21.25
CA LEU A 58 8.42 -2.83 -20.75
C LEU A 58 8.01 -3.78 -21.88
N GLY A 59 7.86 -3.28 -23.11
CA GLY A 59 7.40 -4.05 -24.26
C GLY A 59 5.90 -3.98 -24.50
N VAL A 60 5.16 -3.08 -23.83
CA VAL A 60 3.77 -2.79 -24.16
C VAL A 60 3.75 -1.96 -25.45
N SER A 61 3.27 -2.54 -26.56
CA SER A 61 3.38 -1.93 -27.89
C SER A 61 2.15 -1.16 -28.37
N SER A 62 0.96 -1.48 -27.86
CA SER A 62 -0.30 -0.79 -28.22
C SER A 62 -0.53 0.40 -27.29
N ASP A 63 -0.88 1.55 -27.85
CA ASP A 63 -1.19 2.75 -27.06
C ASP A 63 -2.46 2.56 -26.22
N GLU A 64 -3.43 1.76 -26.69
CA GLU A 64 -4.63 1.37 -25.94
C GLU A 64 -4.28 0.49 -24.74
N ALA A 65 -3.41 -0.50 -24.94
CA ALA A 65 -2.92 -1.34 -23.85
C ALA A 65 -2.10 -0.53 -22.84
N ILE A 66 -1.29 0.44 -23.31
CA ILE A 66 -0.58 1.35 -22.42
C ILE A 66 -1.56 2.17 -21.59
N ALA A 67 -2.59 2.74 -22.21
CA ALA A 67 -3.60 3.53 -21.52
C ALA A 67 -4.20 2.74 -20.37
N GLU A 68 -4.71 1.54 -20.63
CA GLU A 68 -5.33 0.71 -19.59
C GLU A 68 -4.33 0.25 -18.51
N VAL A 69 -3.18 -0.33 -18.90
CA VAL A 69 -2.20 -0.86 -17.94
C VAL A 69 -1.66 0.25 -17.05
N SER A 70 -1.40 1.43 -17.62
CA SER A 70 -0.86 2.56 -16.88
C SER A 70 -1.81 3.13 -15.85
N THR A 71 -3.13 3.01 -16.07
CA THR A 71 -4.13 3.42 -15.08
C THR A 71 -3.94 2.66 -13.76
N TYR A 72 -3.85 1.33 -13.80
CA TYR A 72 -3.56 0.53 -12.60
C TYR A 72 -2.21 0.87 -11.99
N PHE A 73 -1.19 1.11 -12.82
CA PHE A 73 0.14 1.49 -12.33
C PHE A 73 0.13 2.81 -11.58
N LEU A 74 -0.48 3.86 -12.14
CA LEU A 74 -0.54 5.19 -11.53
C LEU A 74 -1.42 5.17 -10.26
N GLN A 75 -2.53 4.45 -10.28
CA GLN A 75 -3.38 4.22 -9.12
C GLN A 75 -2.73 3.34 -8.04
N SER A 76 -1.55 2.75 -8.31
CA SER A 76 -0.83 1.97 -7.31
C SER A 76 0.00 2.80 -6.32
N PHE A 77 0.13 4.12 -6.52
CA PHE A 77 0.96 4.97 -5.67
C PHE A 77 0.19 5.81 -4.64
N GLY A 78 -1.15 5.83 -4.72
CA GLY A 78 -2.03 6.59 -3.82
C GLY A 78 -3.01 7.48 -4.58
N ASN A 79 -3.90 8.17 -3.86
CA ASN A 79 -4.88 9.09 -4.45
C ASN A 79 -4.38 10.53 -4.45
N ARG A 80 -4.40 11.16 -5.64
CA ARG A 80 -3.90 12.53 -5.86
C ARG A 80 -4.61 13.59 -5.01
N THR A 81 -5.92 13.50 -4.88
CA THR A 81 -6.75 14.52 -4.23
C THR A 81 -6.67 14.39 -2.72
N ARG A 82 -6.86 13.16 -2.21
CA ARG A 82 -6.87 12.83 -0.79
C ARG A 82 -5.47 12.76 -0.16
N ILE A 83 -4.43 12.55 -0.97
CA ILE A 83 -3.04 12.39 -0.51
C ILE A 83 -2.94 11.22 0.48
N ASP A 84 -3.57 10.11 0.10
CA ASP A 84 -3.65 8.89 0.89
C ASP A 84 -3.14 7.67 0.10
N TYR A 85 -2.84 6.59 0.82
CA TYR A 85 -2.46 5.30 0.29
C TYR A 85 -2.97 4.18 1.20
N GLY A 86 -3.26 3.01 0.65
CA GLY A 86 -3.73 1.85 1.40
C GLY A 86 -3.78 0.59 0.54
N SER A 87 -4.43 -0.45 1.08
CA SER A 87 -4.46 -1.80 0.47
C SER A 87 -5.13 -1.85 -0.91
N GLY A 88 -6.01 -0.91 -1.25
CA GLY A 88 -6.57 -0.78 -2.61
C GLY A 88 -5.53 -0.34 -3.64
N HIS A 89 -4.64 0.58 -3.26
CA HIS A 89 -3.53 1.00 -4.12
C HIS A 89 -2.48 -0.12 -4.25
N GLU A 90 -2.20 -0.82 -3.15
CA GLU A 90 -1.36 -2.03 -3.18
C GLU A 90 -1.95 -3.10 -4.12
N LEU A 91 -3.28 -3.29 -4.11
CA LEU A 91 -3.98 -4.19 -5.01
C LEU A 91 -3.80 -3.76 -6.47
N ASN A 92 -3.92 -2.46 -6.78
CA ASN A 92 -3.69 -1.94 -8.13
C ASN A 92 -2.28 -2.26 -8.66
N PHE A 93 -1.25 -2.30 -7.80
CA PHE A 93 0.07 -2.78 -8.21
C PHE A 93 0.06 -4.26 -8.66
N MET A 94 -0.67 -5.11 -7.94
CA MET A 94 -0.84 -6.52 -8.31
C MET A 94 -1.67 -6.69 -9.57
N ILE A 95 -2.68 -5.85 -9.79
CA ILE A 95 -3.46 -5.84 -11.03
C ILE A 95 -2.58 -5.41 -12.20
N TRP A 96 -1.72 -4.40 -12.03
CA TRP A 96 -0.74 -4.04 -13.05
C TRP A 96 0.15 -5.22 -13.45
N LEU A 97 0.68 -5.97 -12.47
CA LEU A 97 1.45 -7.20 -12.74
C LEU A 97 0.61 -8.28 -13.44
N LEU A 98 -0.65 -8.43 -13.07
CA LEU A 98 -1.59 -9.34 -13.74
C LEU A 98 -1.82 -8.92 -15.19
N CYS A 99 -1.98 -7.63 -15.49
CA CYS A 99 -2.14 -7.12 -16.84
C CYS A 99 -0.88 -7.39 -17.69
N LEU A 100 0.32 -7.19 -17.13
CA LEU A 100 1.57 -7.58 -17.81
C LEU A 100 1.62 -9.09 -18.12
N PHE A 101 1.09 -9.93 -17.23
CA PHE A 101 0.99 -11.38 -17.47
C PHE A 101 -0.01 -11.70 -18.59
N GLN A 102 -1.18 -11.04 -18.60
CA GLN A 102 -2.19 -11.24 -19.65
C GLN A 102 -1.70 -10.79 -21.03
N LEU A 103 -0.90 -9.72 -21.08
CA LEU A 103 -0.24 -9.24 -22.30
C LEU A 103 0.97 -10.09 -22.73
N GLY A 104 1.33 -11.13 -21.96
CA GLY A 104 2.45 -12.02 -22.25
C GLY A 104 3.83 -11.40 -22.07
N ILE A 105 3.92 -10.23 -21.42
CA ILE A 105 5.19 -9.54 -21.12
C ILE A 105 5.97 -10.27 -20.03
N VAL A 106 5.23 -10.76 -19.03
CA VAL A 106 5.76 -11.65 -17.98
C VAL A 106 5.05 -13.00 -18.06
N THR A 107 5.71 -14.05 -17.58
CA THR A 107 5.21 -15.41 -17.61
C THR A 107 5.10 -16.00 -16.20
N ARG A 108 4.50 -17.20 -16.09
CA ARG A 108 4.41 -17.92 -14.81
C ARG A 108 5.78 -18.20 -14.17
N GLN A 109 6.84 -18.30 -14.97
CA GLN A 109 8.20 -18.51 -14.46
C GLN A 109 8.71 -17.27 -13.69
N ASP A 110 8.13 -16.11 -13.97
CA ASP A 110 8.52 -14.84 -13.38
C ASP A 110 7.78 -14.53 -12.08
N PHE A 111 6.75 -15.30 -11.68
CA PHE A 111 5.93 -14.99 -10.50
C PHE A 111 6.74 -14.88 -9.21
N ARG A 112 7.65 -15.83 -8.97
CA ARG A 112 8.50 -15.79 -7.77
C ARG A 112 9.39 -14.54 -7.74
N PRO A 113 10.16 -14.22 -8.78
CA PRO A 113 10.97 -13.01 -8.75
C PRO A 113 10.18 -11.70 -8.90
N LEU A 114 8.97 -11.72 -9.48
CA LEU A 114 8.06 -10.56 -9.40
C LEU A 114 7.76 -10.22 -7.95
N VAL A 115 7.44 -11.22 -7.10
CA VAL A 115 7.24 -10.99 -5.67
C VAL A 115 8.55 -10.62 -4.96
N LEU A 116 9.60 -11.42 -5.13
CA LEU A 116 10.83 -11.27 -4.32
C LEU A 116 11.71 -10.09 -4.72
N LYS A 117 11.56 -9.55 -5.93
CA LYS A 117 12.35 -8.41 -6.43
C LYS A 117 11.48 -7.19 -6.74
N VAL A 118 10.49 -7.35 -7.62
CA VAL A 118 9.71 -6.21 -8.12
C VAL A 118 8.77 -5.67 -7.05
N PHE A 119 8.03 -6.54 -6.36
CA PHE A 119 7.15 -6.15 -5.26
C PHE A 119 7.95 -5.67 -4.05
N THR A 120 9.04 -6.32 -3.68
CA THR A 120 9.95 -5.82 -2.62
C THR A 120 10.43 -4.40 -2.92
N ARG A 121 10.87 -4.13 -4.16
CA ARG A 121 11.28 -2.80 -4.61
C ARG A 121 10.13 -1.80 -4.60
N TYR A 122 8.93 -2.22 -4.95
CA TYR A 122 7.72 -1.39 -4.83
C TYR A 122 7.45 -1.01 -3.38
N LEU A 123 7.57 -1.93 -2.42
CA LEU A 123 7.41 -1.62 -1.00
C LEU A 123 8.45 -0.59 -0.52
N GLU A 124 9.71 -0.72 -0.94
CA GLU A 124 10.76 0.26 -0.63
C GLU A 124 10.42 1.65 -1.19
N LEU A 125 10.01 1.71 -2.45
CA LEU A 125 9.56 2.96 -3.09
C LEU A 125 8.35 3.56 -2.36
N MET A 126 7.36 2.74 -2.01
CA MET A 126 6.18 3.21 -1.28
C MET A 126 6.54 3.73 0.10
N ARG A 127 7.48 3.09 0.82
CA ARG A 127 7.99 3.61 2.10
C ARG A 127 8.67 4.97 1.92
N THR A 128 9.38 5.19 0.81
CA THR A 128 9.94 6.50 0.45
C THR A 128 8.83 7.51 0.18
N ILE A 129 7.85 7.19 -0.67
CA ILE A 129 6.73 8.09 -1.00
C ILE A 129 5.93 8.46 0.26
N GLN A 130 5.55 7.48 1.08
CA GLN A 130 4.83 7.68 2.34
C GLN A 130 5.57 8.64 3.29
N LYS A 131 6.90 8.50 3.36
CA LYS A 131 7.77 9.34 4.20
C LYS A 131 8.03 10.72 3.60
N THR A 132 8.16 10.82 2.29
CA THR A 132 8.43 12.09 1.62
C THR A 132 7.21 12.98 1.67
N TYR A 133 6.02 12.42 1.41
CA TYR A 133 4.79 13.19 1.28
C TYR A 133 3.80 13.04 2.42
N TYR A 134 4.17 12.37 3.52
CA TYR A 134 3.32 12.21 4.70
C TYR A 134 1.92 11.67 4.34
N LEU A 135 1.89 10.68 3.45
CA LEU A 135 0.63 10.11 2.96
C LEU A 135 -0.24 9.66 4.13
N GLU A 136 -1.54 9.80 3.97
CA GLU A 136 -2.52 9.37 4.96
C GLU A 136 -2.94 7.91 4.72
N PRO A 137 -3.25 7.14 5.78
CA PRO A 137 -3.75 5.77 5.63
C PRO A 137 -5.16 5.76 5.04
N ALA A 138 -5.31 5.26 3.81
CA ALA A 138 -6.60 5.11 3.15
C ALA A 138 -7.37 3.92 3.75
N GLY A 139 -8.57 4.17 4.29
CA GLY A 139 -9.42 3.11 4.85
C GLY A 139 -8.86 2.43 6.09
N SER A 140 -8.01 3.10 6.87
CA SER A 140 -7.41 2.52 8.08
C SER A 140 -8.47 2.12 9.13
N HIS A 141 -8.22 0.96 9.75
CA HIS A 141 -8.98 0.45 10.89
C HIS A 141 -8.36 0.85 12.24
N GLY A 142 -7.42 1.80 12.23
CA GLY A 142 -6.63 2.16 13.40
C GLY A 142 -5.89 0.95 13.96
N VAL A 143 -5.94 0.76 15.28
CA VAL A 143 -5.28 -0.36 15.98
C VAL A 143 -5.85 -1.75 15.62
N TRP A 144 -7.03 -1.80 15.00
CA TRP A 144 -7.67 -3.04 14.54
C TRP A 144 -7.34 -3.37 13.09
N GLY A 145 -6.57 -2.52 12.40
CA GLY A 145 -6.00 -2.82 11.10
C GLY A 145 -4.79 -3.74 11.24
N LEU A 146 -4.53 -4.52 10.19
CA LEU A 146 -3.31 -5.32 10.11
C LEU A 146 -2.07 -4.42 10.06
N ASP A 147 -2.14 -3.37 9.26
CA ASP A 147 -1.15 -2.30 9.10
C ASP A 147 -1.87 -1.06 8.55
N ASP A 148 -1.22 0.10 8.66
CA ASP A 148 -1.78 1.36 8.17
C ASP A 148 -1.89 1.37 6.64
N TYR A 149 -0.98 0.69 5.92
CA TYR A 149 -0.85 0.82 4.47
C TYR A 149 -0.90 -0.49 3.69
N GLN A 150 -0.23 -1.53 4.18
CA GLN A 150 0.06 -2.73 3.39
C GLN A 150 -0.66 -3.97 3.92
N PHE A 151 -1.04 -4.88 3.04
CA PHE A 151 -1.57 -6.19 3.41
C PHE A 151 -0.68 -7.32 2.87
N LEU A 152 -0.31 -7.25 1.59
CA LEU A 152 0.36 -8.34 0.88
C LEU A 152 1.75 -8.75 1.41
N PRO A 153 2.59 -7.89 2.03
CA PRO A 153 3.85 -8.31 2.65
C PRO A 153 3.63 -9.34 3.74
N PHE A 154 2.53 -9.24 4.48
CA PHE A 154 2.17 -10.23 5.50
C PHE A 154 1.70 -11.54 4.87
N LEU A 155 0.89 -11.49 3.81
CA LEU A 155 0.44 -12.70 3.12
C LEU A 155 1.61 -13.45 2.45
N PHE A 156 2.40 -12.75 1.64
CA PHE A 156 3.56 -13.34 0.97
C PHE A 156 4.64 -13.73 1.97
N GLY A 157 4.88 -12.93 2.99
CA GLY A 157 5.83 -13.23 4.05
C GLY A 157 5.44 -14.44 4.90
N ALA A 158 4.14 -14.61 5.22
CA ALA A 158 3.66 -15.81 5.89
C ALA A 158 3.85 -17.05 5.02
N SER A 159 3.68 -16.90 3.70
CA SER A 159 3.97 -17.95 2.71
C SER A 159 5.46 -18.32 2.68
N GLN A 160 6.38 -17.34 2.80
CA GLN A 160 7.83 -17.61 2.89
C GLN A 160 8.21 -18.40 4.16
N LEU A 161 7.47 -18.19 5.25
CA LEU A 161 7.74 -18.79 6.56
C LEU A 161 7.02 -20.13 6.80
N LEU A 162 6.28 -20.63 5.81
CA LEU A 162 5.66 -21.96 5.88
C LEU A 162 6.71 -23.02 6.20
N HIS A 163 6.40 -23.86 7.21
CA HIS A 163 7.27 -24.94 7.68
C HIS A 163 8.65 -24.51 8.19
N HIS A 164 8.88 -23.22 8.48
CA HIS A 164 10.16 -22.75 8.98
C HIS A 164 10.54 -23.47 10.30
N PRO A 165 11.76 -24.04 10.43
CA PRO A 165 12.10 -24.93 11.55
C PRO A 165 12.12 -24.23 12.91
N TYR A 166 12.52 -22.95 12.96
CA TYR A 166 12.77 -22.23 14.23
C TYR A 166 11.88 -21.00 14.44
N ILE A 167 11.79 -20.09 13.46
CA ILE A 167 10.92 -18.91 13.50
C ILE A 167 9.45 -19.35 13.57
N ARG A 168 8.72 -18.84 14.55
CA ARG A 168 7.28 -19.06 14.78
C ARG A 168 6.54 -17.72 14.66
N PRO A 169 5.20 -17.72 14.53
CA PRO A 169 4.44 -16.46 14.55
C PRO A 169 4.75 -15.56 15.76
N LEU A 170 4.91 -16.15 16.94
CA LEU A 170 5.28 -15.41 18.16
C LEU A 170 6.70 -14.77 18.11
N SER A 171 7.56 -15.22 17.20
CA SER A 171 8.91 -14.67 17.02
C SER A 171 8.93 -13.21 16.57
N ILE A 172 7.81 -12.68 16.06
CA ILE A 172 7.72 -11.27 15.63
C ILE A 172 7.89 -10.27 16.78
N HIS A 173 7.79 -10.72 18.04
CA HIS A 173 8.06 -9.91 19.24
C HIS A 173 9.53 -9.85 19.64
N GLN A 174 10.40 -10.61 18.95
CA GLN A 174 11.81 -10.73 19.32
C GLN A 174 12.65 -9.82 18.43
N ASN A 175 13.15 -8.70 18.98
CA ASN A 175 13.92 -7.70 18.23
C ASN A 175 15.13 -8.31 17.51
N LEU A 176 15.87 -9.23 18.15
CA LEU A 176 17.00 -9.92 17.52
C LEU A 176 16.59 -10.72 16.26
N ILE A 177 15.39 -11.30 16.24
CA ILE A 177 14.88 -12.02 15.06
C ILE A 177 14.52 -11.02 13.96
N LEU A 178 13.90 -9.90 14.31
CA LEU A 178 13.53 -8.86 13.35
C LEU A 178 14.76 -8.18 12.73
N GLU A 179 15.79 -7.93 13.53
CA GLU A 179 17.05 -7.32 13.09
C GLU A 179 17.84 -8.26 12.16
N GLU A 180 17.97 -9.53 12.54
CA GLU A 180 18.73 -10.51 11.75
C GLU A 180 17.99 -10.90 10.45
N TYR A 181 16.71 -11.25 10.55
CA TYR A 181 15.96 -11.88 9.46
C TYR A 181 14.97 -10.94 8.74
N GLY A 182 14.85 -9.69 9.18
CA GLY A 182 13.92 -8.71 8.60
C GLY A 182 14.18 -8.41 7.13
N ASN A 183 15.42 -8.53 6.66
CA ASN A 183 15.79 -8.33 5.26
C ASN A 183 15.58 -9.59 4.39
N GLU A 184 15.35 -10.76 5.01
CA GLU A 184 15.17 -12.03 4.30
C GLU A 184 13.69 -12.41 4.11
N TYR A 185 12.84 -12.06 5.08
CA TYR A 185 11.42 -12.43 5.10
C TYR A 185 10.53 -11.20 5.10
N LEU A 186 9.63 -11.09 4.12
CA LEU A 186 8.75 -9.93 3.95
C LEU A 186 7.88 -9.66 5.18
N TYR A 187 7.41 -10.71 5.87
CA TYR A 187 6.61 -10.56 7.09
C TYR A 187 7.41 -9.86 8.18
N LEU A 188 8.63 -10.34 8.44
CA LEU A 188 9.50 -9.82 9.48
C LEU A 188 9.98 -8.40 9.13
N GLY A 189 10.32 -8.15 7.86
CA GLY A 189 10.67 -6.83 7.37
C GLY A 189 9.53 -5.83 7.47
N GLN A 190 8.28 -6.25 7.25
CA GLN A 190 7.13 -5.38 7.43
C GLN A 190 6.86 -5.10 8.91
N VAL A 191 6.95 -6.10 9.80
CA VAL A 191 6.85 -5.88 11.26
C VAL A 191 7.95 -4.91 11.73
N ASN A 192 9.19 -5.09 11.27
CA ASN A 192 10.30 -4.21 11.60
C ASN A 192 10.02 -2.76 11.15
N PHE A 193 9.48 -2.59 9.94
CA PHE A 193 9.07 -1.27 9.46
C PHE A 193 7.98 -0.65 10.33
N VAL A 194 6.92 -1.40 10.68
CA VAL A 194 5.85 -0.95 11.58
C VAL A 194 6.42 -0.49 12.93
N ASN A 195 7.27 -1.29 13.56
CA ASN A 195 7.91 -0.91 14.83
C ASN A 195 8.77 0.36 14.68
N SER A 196 9.43 0.57 13.53
CA SER A 196 10.30 1.73 13.30
C SER A 196 9.57 3.07 13.12
N VAL A 197 8.26 3.04 12.83
CA VAL A 197 7.42 4.22 12.60
C VAL A 197 6.43 4.49 13.73
N LYS A 198 6.23 3.55 14.66
CA LYS A 198 5.35 3.71 15.81
C LYS A 198 6.17 4.20 17.02
N ASN A 199 5.58 5.10 17.81
CA ASN A 199 6.27 5.79 18.91
C ASN A 199 6.24 5.05 20.25
N VAL A 200 5.56 3.89 20.30
CA VAL A 200 5.41 3.07 21.50
C VAL A 200 6.03 1.71 21.22
N GLU A 201 6.81 1.19 22.16
CA GLU A 201 7.45 -0.11 22.02
C GLU A 201 6.45 -1.24 22.28
N GLY A 202 6.42 -2.21 21.36
CA GLY A 202 5.62 -3.43 21.48
C GLY A 202 4.33 -3.38 20.66
N LEU A 203 4.17 -4.40 19.81
CA LEU A 203 3.04 -4.53 18.89
C LEU A 203 1.67 -4.45 19.59
N ARG A 204 1.56 -4.99 20.81
CA ARG A 204 0.34 -4.92 21.63
C ARG A 204 -0.23 -3.51 21.83
N TRP A 205 0.59 -2.47 21.71
CA TRP A 205 0.16 -1.09 21.97
C TRP A 205 -0.25 -0.31 20.73
N HIS A 206 0.16 -0.75 19.54
CA HIS A 206 -0.07 -0.01 18.30
C HIS A 206 -0.59 -0.85 17.14
N SER A 207 -0.55 -2.18 17.25
CA SER A 207 -0.91 -3.14 16.21
C SER A 207 -1.52 -4.40 16.84
N LEU A 208 -2.68 -4.26 17.50
CA LEU A 208 -3.37 -5.34 18.21
C LEU A 208 -3.65 -6.55 17.33
N MET A 209 -4.03 -6.32 16.07
CA MET A 209 -4.29 -7.42 15.14
C MET A 209 -3.03 -8.26 14.84
N LEU A 210 -1.87 -7.62 14.67
CA LEU A 210 -0.60 -8.34 14.50
C LEU A 210 -0.21 -9.10 15.77
N ASP A 211 -0.43 -8.49 16.94
CA ASP A 211 -0.20 -9.12 18.24
C ASP A 211 -1.08 -10.37 18.40
N ASP A 212 -2.37 -10.27 18.13
CA ASP A 212 -3.31 -11.39 18.19
C ASP A 212 -2.95 -12.50 17.20
N ILE A 213 -2.61 -12.16 15.96
CA ILE A 213 -2.21 -13.13 14.93
C ILE A 213 -0.94 -13.88 15.33
N SER A 214 -0.02 -13.23 16.06
CA SER A 214 1.22 -13.85 16.54
C SER A 214 0.98 -15.03 17.50
N SER A 215 -0.21 -15.12 18.12
CA SER A 215 -0.61 -16.23 18.98
C SER A 215 -0.91 -17.53 18.21
N ALA A 216 -0.98 -17.46 16.87
CA ALA A 216 -1.21 -18.62 16.03
C ALA A 216 -0.11 -19.69 16.20
N LYS A 217 -0.53 -20.96 16.22
CA LYS A 217 0.37 -22.10 16.51
C LYS A 217 1.52 -22.26 15.50
N ASN A 218 1.31 -21.88 14.24
CA ASN A 218 2.29 -22.02 13.17
C ASN A 218 1.95 -21.10 11.98
N TRP A 219 2.90 -20.93 11.08
CA TRP A 219 2.76 -20.10 9.89
C TRP A 219 1.70 -20.60 8.90
N THR A 220 1.41 -21.90 8.86
CA THR A 220 0.30 -22.43 8.04
C THR A 220 -1.03 -21.82 8.44
N LYS A 221 -1.32 -21.74 9.74
CA LYS A 221 -2.54 -21.07 10.23
C LYS A 221 -2.56 -19.57 9.94
N VAL A 222 -1.41 -18.90 10.05
CA VAL A 222 -1.29 -17.48 9.74
C VAL A 222 -1.56 -17.25 8.25
N GLU A 223 -0.90 -17.99 7.37
CA GLU A 223 -1.05 -17.87 5.93
C GLU A 223 -2.50 -18.15 5.48
N ASP A 224 -3.11 -19.23 5.98
CA ASP A 224 -4.50 -19.56 5.72
C ASP A 224 -5.45 -18.43 6.19
N GLY A 225 -5.16 -17.86 7.36
CA GLY A 225 -5.87 -16.72 7.92
C GLY A 225 -5.75 -15.48 7.05
N MET A 226 -4.53 -15.15 6.62
CA MET A 226 -4.24 -14.01 5.75
C MET A 226 -4.93 -14.15 4.39
N ARG A 227 -5.00 -15.35 3.80
CA ARG A 227 -5.75 -15.57 2.55
C ARG A 227 -7.23 -15.24 2.71
N ARG A 228 -7.86 -15.73 3.79
CA ARG A 228 -9.28 -15.45 4.07
C ARG A 228 -9.50 -13.97 4.37
N MET A 229 -8.61 -13.37 5.15
CA MET A 229 -8.68 -11.97 5.52
C MET A 229 -8.48 -11.05 4.31
N PHE A 230 -7.58 -11.38 3.37
CA PHE A 230 -7.40 -10.63 2.13
C PHE A 230 -8.70 -10.59 1.32
N VAL A 231 -9.36 -11.73 1.18
CA VAL A 231 -10.65 -11.80 0.49
C VAL A 231 -11.72 -10.98 1.22
N ALA A 232 -11.80 -11.07 2.55
CA ALA A 232 -12.84 -10.40 3.32
C ALA A 232 -12.64 -8.88 3.46
N GLU A 233 -11.42 -8.46 3.77
CA GLU A 233 -11.10 -7.07 4.16
C GLU A 233 -10.47 -6.25 3.04
N VAL A 234 -10.07 -6.87 1.92
CA VAL A 234 -9.62 -6.15 0.71
C VAL A 234 -10.64 -6.38 -0.42
N LEU A 235 -10.77 -7.61 -0.92
CA LEU A 235 -11.54 -7.89 -2.14
C LEU A 235 -13.08 -7.85 -1.97
N LYS A 236 -13.59 -7.95 -0.75
CA LYS A 236 -15.04 -7.87 -0.44
C LYS A 236 -15.40 -6.62 0.36
N LYS A 237 -14.42 -5.71 0.54
CA LYS A 237 -14.61 -4.51 1.32
C LYS A 237 -15.05 -3.38 0.41
N LEU A 238 -16.29 -2.93 0.56
CA LEU A 238 -16.86 -1.88 -0.31
C LEU A 238 -15.99 -0.62 -0.35
N PRO A 239 -15.52 -0.04 0.78
CA PRO A 239 -14.61 1.11 0.75
C PRO A 239 -13.32 0.92 -0.08
N VAL A 240 -12.86 -0.32 -0.25
CA VAL A 240 -11.67 -0.63 -1.06
C VAL A 240 -12.08 -0.86 -2.51
N MET A 241 -13.08 -1.70 -2.73
CA MET A 241 -13.48 -2.15 -4.07
C MET A 241 -14.35 -1.16 -4.84
N GLN A 242 -14.95 -0.16 -4.19
CA GLN A 242 -15.71 0.89 -4.87
C GLN A 242 -14.84 1.74 -5.81
N HIS A 243 -13.53 1.81 -5.53
CA HIS A 243 -12.53 2.53 -6.34
C HIS A 243 -11.76 1.58 -7.28
N PHE A 244 -12.19 0.32 -7.39
CA PHE A 244 -11.54 -0.65 -8.26
C PHE A 244 -11.96 -0.43 -9.70
N LEU A 245 -10.98 -0.34 -10.59
CA LEU A 245 -11.20 -0.02 -12.00
C LEU A 245 -11.33 -1.30 -12.82
N PHE A 246 -12.25 -1.27 -13.79
CA PHE A 246 -12.45 -2.35 -14.75
C PHE A 246 -12.12 -1.86 -16.16
N GLY A 247 -11.61 -2.76 -17.00
CA GLY A 247 -11.18 -2.47 -18.36
C GLY A 247 -11.30 -3.70 -19.26
N SER A 248 -10.56 -3.72 -20.37
CA SER A 248 -10.57 -4.85 -21.29
C SER A 248 -9.77 -6.06 -20.79
N LEU A 249 -8.68 -5.82 -20.05
CA LEU A 249 -7.84 -6.86 -19.44
C LEU A 249 -8.45 -7.38 -18.12
N ILE A 250 -9.22 -6.53 -17.43
CA ILE A 250 -9.93 -6.88 -16.20
C ILE A 250 -11.40 -6.53 -16.39
N PRO A 251 -12.19 -7.41 -17.02
CA PRO A 251 -13.58 -7.10 -17.34
C PRO A 251 -14.43 -7.01 -16.06
N ALA A 252 -15.39 -6.09 -16.08
CA ALA A 252 -16.49 -6.07 -15.11
C ALA A 252 -17.42 -7.26 -15.33
N GLU A 253 -18.14 -7.66 -14.28
CA GLU A 253 -19.16 -8.70 -14.38
C GLU A 253 -20.41 -8.15 -15.09
N ASP A 254 -21.08 -9.01 -15.85
CA ASP A 254 -22.33 -8.65 -16.53
C ASP A 254 -23.35 -8.07 -15.53
N GLY A 255 -23.83 -6.85 -15.82
CA GLY A 255 -24.83 -6.16 -15.00
C GLY A 255 -24.26 -5.25 -13.91
N MET A 256 -22.94 -5.04 -13.82
CA MET A 256 -22.39 -3.91 -13.06
C MET A 256 -22.81 -2.58 -13.70
N SER A 257 -23.26 -1.64 -12.87
CA SER A 257 -23.58 -0.27 -13.30
C SER A 257 -22.31 0.53 -13.56
N THR A 258 -22.38 1.47 -14.50
CA THR A 258 -21.28 2.44 -14.71
C THR A 258 -21.38 3.60 -13.71
N GLU A 259 -20.27 4.32 -13.49
CA GLU A 259 -20.26 5.53 -12.65
C GLU A 259 -21.26 6.58 -13.15
N GLU A 260 -21.38 6.72 -14.47
CA GLU A 260 -22.32 7.62 -15.15
C GLU A 260 -23.78 7.26 -14.86
N GLU A 261 -24.10 5.96 -14.82
CA GLU A 261 -25.45 5.47 -14.50
C GLU A 261 -25.82 5.67 -13.04
N PHE A 262 -24.84 5.66 -12.14
CA PHE A 262 -25.06 5.80 -10.69
C PHE A 262 -24.95 7.25 -10.18
N GLY A 263 -24.51 8.19 -11.03
CA GLY A 263 -24.42 9.62 -10.70
C GLY A 263 -23.36 9.93 -9.64
N VAL A 264 -22.30 9.11 -9.56
CA VAL A 264 -21.17 9.35 -8.66
C VAL A 264 -20.34 10.50 -9.25
N PRO A 265 -20.00 11.54 -8.47
CA PRO A 265 -19.04 12.56 -8.91
C PRO A 265 -17.72 11.90 -9.31
N ASN A 266 -17.00 12.52 -10.25
CA ASN A 266 -15.69 12.01 -10.66
C ASN A 266 -14.76 12.03 -9.43
N GLU A 267 -13.82 11.10 -9.27
CA GLU A 267 -12.91 11.09 -8.09
C GLU A 267 -12.07 12.38 -7.98
N GLU A 268 -11.94 13.13 -9.07
CA GLU A 268 -11.33 14.47 -9.10
C GLU A 268 -12.18 15.54 -8.36
N ASP A 269 -13.47 15.30 -8.17
CA ASP A 269 -14.44 16.14 -7.45
C ASP A 269 -14.55 15.80 -5.95
N ASP A 270 -13.87 14.74 -5.47
CA ASP A 270 -13.80 14.43 -4.04
C ASP A 270 -13.20 15.62 -3.27
N ALA A 271 -13.91 16.12 -2.25
CA ALA A 271 -13.40 17.22 -1.43
C ALA A 271 -12.11 16.81 -0.70
N GLU A 272 -11.17 17.75 -0.52
CA GLU A 272 -9.98 17.55 0.32
C GLU A 272 -10.41 17.06 1.73
N GLY A 273 -10.26 15.76 2.01
CA GLY A 273 -10.69 15.15 3.27
C GLY A 273 -11.44 13.82 3.19
N GLY A 274 -11.64 13.22 2.01
CA GLY A 274 -12.20 11.86 1.89
C GLY A 274 -13.68 11.74 2.27
N GLU A 275 -14.47 12.78 1.97
CA GLU A 275 -15.93 12.69 2.04
C GLU A 275 -16.44 11.78 0.91
N VAL A 276 -16.81 10.54 1.26
CA VAL A 276 -17.41 9.59 0.33
C VAL A 276 -18.91 9.89 0.26
N VAL A 277 -19.41 10.17 -0.93
CA VAL A 277 -20.85 10.32 -1.17
C VAL A 277 -21.43 8.94 -1.52
N VAL A 278 -22.16 8.34 -0.59
CA VAL A 278 -22.90 7.10 -0.85
C VAL A 278 -24.37 7.44 -1.06
N MET A 279 -24.93 7.05 -2.20
CA MET A 279 -26.38 7.12 -2.43
C MET A 279 -27.02 5.82 -1.94
N HIS A 280 -27.85 5.89 -0.90
CA HIS A 280 -28.65 4.76 -0.43
C HIS A 280 -30.13 5.18 -0.44
N ASP A 281 -30.98 4.41 -1.12
CA ASP A 281 -32.43 4.64 -1.20
C ASP A 281 -32.84 6.04 -1.73
N GLY A 282 -32.04 6.60 -2.65
CA GLY A 282 -32.26 7.95 -3.22
C GLY A 282 -31.91 9.10 -2.27
N MET A 283 -31.31 8.82 -1.10
CA MET A 283 -30.79 9.81 -0.18
C MET A 283 -29.26 9.90 -0.27
N ARG A 284 -28.76 11.14 -0.35
CA ARG A 284 -27.33 11.46 -0.36
C ARG A 284 -26.78 11.32 1.06
N HIS A 285 -26.00 10.27 1.32
CA HIS A 285 -25.22 10.15 2.54
C HIS A 285 -23.79 10.64 2.28
N VAL A 286 -23.38 11.69 2.97
CA VAL A 286 -21.98 12.12 3.01
C VAL A 286 -21.33 11.40 4.19
N HIS A 287 -20.47 10.43 3.91
CA HIS A 287 -19.67 9.75 4.91
C HIS A 287 -18.28 10.36 4.91
N GLN A 288 -17.93 11.04 6.00
CA GLN A 288 -16.54 11.42 6.23
C GLN A 288 -15.79 10.13 6.60
N MET A 289 -15.00 9.59 5.66
CA MET A 289 -14.32 8.31 5.85
C MET A 289 -13.03 8.47 6.65
N ASN A 290 -13.12 9.11 7.81
CA ASN A 290 -12.04 9.07 8.79
C ASN A 290 -12.14 7.72 9.51
N SER A 291 -11.13 6.89 9.34
CA SER A 291 -10.71 5.77 10.21
C SER A 291 -11.70 5.36 11.30
N TRP A 292 -12.11 4.09 11.32
CA TRP A 292 -12.85 3.52 12.45
C TRP A 292 -12.07 3.76 13.76
N GLY A 293 -12.61 4.62 14.63
CA GLY A 293 -11.96 5.08 15.87
C GLY A 293 -11.98 6.59 16.10
N ASP A 294 -12.39 7.40 15.12
CA ASP A 294 -12.48 8.85 15.28
C ASP A 294 -13.76 9.25 16.05
N CYS A 295 -13.72 9.15 17.39
CA CYS A 295 -14.84 9.48 18.27
C CYS A 295 -15.21 10.98 18.25
N CYS A 296 -14.47 11.83 17.53
CA CYS A 296 -14.62 13.29 17.55
C CYS A 296 -14.45 13.99 16.18
N GLY A 297 -14.22 13.28 15.07
CA GLY A 297 -13.99 13.90 13.75
C GLY A 297 -12.69 14.72 13.67
N ILE A 298 -11.71 14.44 14.53
CA ILE A 298 -10.43 15.14 14.56
C ILE A 298 -9.42 14.32 13.78
N LYS A 299 -8.96 14.86 12.65
CA LYS A 299 -7.97 14.22 11.78
C LYS A 299 -6.70 13.84 12.57
N VAL A 300 -6.39 12.55 12.60
CA VAL A 300 -5.18 12.02 13.25
C VAL A 300 -4.10 11.82 12.19
N PRO A 301 -2.88 12.37 12.39
CA PRO A 301 -1.74 12.14 11.50
C PRO A 301 -1.40 10.67 11.33
N SER A 302 -0.84 10.30 10.17
CA SER A 302 -0.34 8.94 9.94
C SER A 302 0.81 8.61 10.89
N SER A 303 1.04 7.32 11.19
CA SER A 303 2.17 6.99 12.06
C SER A 303 3.52 7.30 11.41
N VAL A 304 3.60 7.24 10.09
CA VAL A 304 4.80 7.63 9.34
C VAL A 304 5.09 9.11 9.54
N SER A 305 4.10 9.99 9.36
CA SER A 305 4.27 11.43 9.56
C SER A 305 4.58 11.76 11.02
N ALA A 306 3.85 11.14 11.96
CA ALA A 306 4.09 11.32 13.39
C ALA A 306 5.50 10.88 13.81
N GLY A 307 5.96 9.73 13.32
CA GLY A 307 7.30 9.21 13.60
C GLY A 307 8.42 10.08 13.01
N GLN A 308 8.22 10.64 11.81
CA GLN A 308 9.19 11.55 11.19
C GLN A 308 9.27 12.91 11.88
N GLU A 309 8.14 13.52 12.22
CA GLU A 309 8.12 14.79 12.94
C GLU A 309 8.76 14.67 14.33
N MET A 310 8.54 13.54 15.02
CA MET A 310 9.22 13.29 16.29
C MET A 310 10.74 13.16 16.12
N LYS A 311 11.22 12.44 15.09
CA LYS A 311 12.65 12.34 14.75
C LYS A 311 13.27 13.69 14.40
N LYS A 312 12.55 14.55 13.66
CA LYS A 312 12.99 15.93 13.35
C LYS A 312 13.08 16.79 14.61
N ARG A 313 12.12 16.70 15.52
CA ARG A 313 12.03 17.53 16.74
C ARG A 313 12.99 17.11 17.85
N MET A 314 13.24 15.80 18.02
CA MET A 314 14.02 15.28 19.15
C MET A 314 15.49 15.00 18.81
N GLY A 315 15.90 15.09 17.54
CA GLY A 315 17.18 14.54 17.11
C GLY A 315 17.25 13.02 17.33
N ASN A 316 18.38 12.38 17.03
CA ASN A 316 18.55 10.92 17.12
C ASN A 316 18.51 10.34 18.56
N GLU A 317 18.12 11.12 19.57
CA GLU A 317 18.24 10.83 21.01
C GLU A 317 16.94 11.09 21.81
N GLY A 318 15.77 10.92 21.20
CA GLY A 318 14.50 11.11 21.91
C GLY A 318 14.15 9.95 22.86
N LEU A 319 13.97 10.24 24.16
CA LEU A 319 13.48 9.28 25.17
C LEU A 319 12.08 8.73 24.78
N ILE A 320 12.05 7.41 24.54
CA ILE A 320 10.85 6.64 24.17
C ILE A 320 9.91 6.56 25.39
N ARG A 321 8.63 6.86 25.18
CA ARG A 321 7.61 6.79 26.25
C ARG A 321 7.16 5.34 26.43
N ILE A 322 7.53 4.74 27.55
CA ILE A 322 6.98 3.46 28.02
C ILE A 322 5.68 3.78 28.78
N PRO A 323 4.51 3.20 28.42
CA PRO A 323 3.32 3.29 29.26
C PRO A 323 3.59 2.55 30.58
N PHE A 324 3.28 3.18 31.71
CA PHE A 324 3.44 2.59 33.05
C PHE A 324 2.68 1.25 33.17
N ASP A 325 3.33 0.28 33.82
CA ASP A 325 2.92 -1.13 34.01
C ASP A 325 1.48 -1.34 34.49
#